data_AF-A0A6B2V827-F1
#
_entry.id   AF-A0A6B2V827-F1
#
_cell.length_a   1.000
_cell.length_b   1.000
_cell.length_c   1.000
_cell.angle_alpha   90.00
_cell.angle_beta   90.00
_cell.angle_gamma   90.00
#
_symmetry.space_group_name_H-M   'P 1'
#
loop_
_entity.id
_entity.type
_entity.pdbx_description
1 polymer ?
#
loop_
_entity_poly.entity_id
_entity_poly.type
_entity_poly.pdbx_seq_one_letter_code
_entity_poly.pdbx_strand_id
1 'polypeptide(L)'
;MDKTQAKDAADELARASAAFVLHLTRAKTIIDDPDKLNQGFYGVCAMTAAVRTLLLHDRARFIELLRAVFDPGNPGFRGLAADSAALLDHRLAQADAKKKRFLTAGRTYVELYDLDFILSRALGKLIKVADPAVYRNQCAFSERITKMFNVKGEWIELFRLPGTHTATLGAGVIDEALRRDLAYKSVPMLVACGFELDLATSKVTTVMAGSEWQISHPLPDGTPRTVSVVQDGSTPGEELLVRYRLGGPLRGDGDLGLDRDGLEFLMRQVVRASAVSSSIRESAVAVTEANTAFGAGAGSFVYAMINGSRRFMQAAGAARRNAPATDAAFDFSTPAPPGPDVWGRAHPVCTHVVDVTGPIREEGDVYVLPVWTWATRFEARIPRKLMGEYVYGYVYGRI
;
A
#
# COMPACT_ATOMS: atom_id res chain seq x y z
N MET A 1 -29.02 -5.80 -2.68
CA MET A 1 -28.92 -6.10 -1.24
C MET A 1 -28.65 -4.81 -0.50
N ASP A 2 -29.53 -4.40 0.40
CA ASP A 2 -29.33 -3.22 1.24
C ASP A 2 -28.42 -3.53 2.47
N LYS A 3 -28.21 -2.54 3.34
CA LYS A 3 -27.38 -2.69 4.54
C LYS A 3 -27.98 -3.66 5.57
N THR A 4 -29.30 -3.67 5.73
CA THR A 4 -29.99 -4.55 6.70
C THR A 4 -29.84 -5.99 6.26
N GLN A 5 -30.18 -6.30 5.01
CA GLN A 5 -30.04 -7.62 4.41
C GLN A 5 -28.60 -8.14 4.46
N ALA A 6 -27.61 -7.27 4.23
CA ALA A 6 -26.20 -7.65 4.32
C ALA A 6 -25.79 -7.98 5.77
N LYS A 7 -26.28 -7.23 6.76
CA LYS A 7 -26.00 -7.51 8.18
C LYS A 7 -26.68 -8.80 8.65
N ASP A 8 -27.91 -9.06 8.19
CA ASP A 8 -28.63 -10.31 8.50
C ASP A 8 -27.90 -11.52 7.91
N ALA A 9 -27.41 -11.41 6.66
CA ALA A 9 -26.61 -12.46 6.04
C ALA A 9 -25.25 -12.68 6.74
N ALA A 10 -24.65 -11.62 7.32
CA ALA A 10 -23.48 -11.75 8.16
C ALA A 10 -23.81 -12.44 9.50
N ASP A 11 -24.97 -12.15 10.10
CA ASP A 11 -25.43 -12.86 11.31
C ASP A 11 -25.69 -14.35 11.05
N GLU A 12 -26.25 -14.69 9.90
CA GLU A 12 -26.40 -16.08 9.44
C GLU A 12 -25.04 -16.77 9.31
N LEU A 13 -24.08 -16.13 8.67
CA LEU A 13 -22.72 -16.67 8.53
C LEU A 13 -22.06 -16.87 9.90
N ALA A 14 -22.26 -15.95 10.84
CA ALA A 14 -21.69 -16.08 12.19
C ALA A 14 -22.32 -17.24 12.97
N ARG A 15 -23.59 -17.58 12.73
CA ARG A 15 -24.20 -18.79 13.30
C ARG A 15 -23.62 -20.08 12.71
N ALA A 16 -23.19 -20.05 11.45
CA ALA A 16 -22.65 -21.22 10.74
C ALA A 16 -21.12 -21.37 10.88
N SER A 17 -20.39 -20.29 11.18
CA SER A 17 -18.93 -20.27 11.20
C SER A 17 -18.39 -19.65 12.49
N ALA A 18 -17.86 -20.50 13.37
CA ALA A 18 -17.22 -20.06 14.62
C ALA A 18 -16.04 -19.11 14.37
N ALA A 19 -15.30 -19.30 13.26
CA ALA A 19 -14.22 -18.40 12.87
C ALA A 19 -14.72 -17.00 12.51
N PHE A 20 -15.93 -16.89 11.92
CA PHE A 20 -16.49 -15.59 11.56
C PHE A 20 -17.10 -14.83 12.74
N VAL A 21 -17.53 -15.50 13.81
CA VAL A 21 -18.12 -14.86 15.00
C VAL A 21 -17.24 -13.73 15.53
N LEU A 22 -15.92 -13.94 15.55
CA LEU A 22 -14.93 -12.97 16.02
C LEU A 22 -14.86 -11.70 15.14
N HIS A 23 -15.31 -11.79 13.89
CA HIS A 23 -15.24 -10.70 12.91
C HIS A 23 -16.60 -10.03 12.65
N LEU A 24 -17.71 -10.56 13.21
CA LEU A 24 -19.06 -10.10 12.93
C LEU A 24 -19.25 -8.60 13.21
N THR A 25 -18.81 -8.11 14.38
CA THR A 25 -18.92 -6.68 14.74
C THR A 25 -18.18 -5.80 13.75
N ARG A 26 -16.99 -6.24 13.30
CA ARG A 26 -16.21 -5.52 12.30
C ARG A 26 -16.91 -5.53 10.94
N ALA A 27 -17.46 -6.66 10.51
CA ALA A 27 -18.22 -6.78 9.26
C ALA A 27 -19.43 -5.84 9.25
N LYS A 28 -20.23 -5.81 10.33
CA LYS A 28 -21.37 -4.88 10.46
C LYS A 28 -20.93 -3.43 10.40
N THR A 29 -19.81 -3.10 11.05
CA THR A 29 -19.23 -1.75 11.05
C THR A 29 -18.89 -1.26 9.64
N ILE A 30 -18.24 -2.10 8.81
CA ILE A 30 -17.85 -1.72 7.45
C ILE A 30 -19.02 -1.81 6.44
N ILE A 31 -20.05 -2.62 6.71
CA ILE A 31 -21.31 -2.59 5.95
C ILE A 31 -22.03 -1.26 6.16
N ASP A 32 -22.08 -0.78 7.40
CA ASP A 32 -22.70 0.49 7.75
C ASP A 32 -21.89 1.67 7.24
N ASP A 33 -20.57 1.61 7.32
CA ASP A 33 -19.66 2.65 6.87
C ASP A 33 -18.41 2.07 6.17
N PRO A 34 -18.43 1.94 4.83
CA PRO A 34 -17.33 1.38 4.05
C PRO A 34 -16.00 2.14 4.19
N ASP A 35 -16.05 3.40 4.60
CA ASP A 35 -14.85 4.22 4.77
C ASP A 35 -14.03 3.85 6.01
N LYS A 36 -14.61 3.05 6.91
CA LYS A 36 -13.89 2.52 8.08
C LYS A 36 -12.88 1.43 7.72
N LEU A 37 -12.88 0.91 6.49
CA LEU A 37 -11.86 -0.03 6.00
C LEU A 37 -10.46 0.58 6.06
N ASN A 38 -9.45 -0.21 6.44
CA ASN A 38 -8.08 0.27 6.57
C ASN A 38 -7.14 -0.34 5.53
N GLN A 39 -6.60 0.50 4.65
CA GLN A 39 -5.60 0.10 3.65
C GLN A 39 -4.17 -0.02 4.22
N GLY A 40 -3.88 0.70 5.30
CA GLY A 40 -2.51 0.99 5.74
C GLY A 40 -1.90 -0.09 6.62
N PHE A 41 -2.70 -0.77 7.44
CA PHE A 41 -2.16 -1.70 8.42
C PHE A 41 -1.50 -2.92 7.76
N TYR A 42 -1.89 -3.31 6.54
CA TYR A 42 -1.37 -4.50 5.85
C TYR A 42 -0.93 -4.34 4.39
N GLY A 43 -0.65 -3.12 3.92
CA GLY A 43 -0.02 -2.96 2.59
C GLY A 43 -0.82 -3.56 1.43
N VAL A 44 -2.15 -3.62 1.53
CA VAL A 44 -3.08 -4.27 0.59
C VAL A 44 -3.99 -3.26 -0.11
N CYS A 45 -3.50 -2.03 -0.33
CA CYS A 45 -4.29 -0.87 -0.73
C CYS A 45 -5.27 -1.11 -1.89
N ALA A 46 -4.80 -1.77 -2.95
CA ALA A 46 -5.60 -2.09 -4.14
C ALA A 46 -6.76 -3.07 -3.83
N MET A 47 -6.48 -4.15 -3.09
CA MET A 47 -7.51 -5.14 -2.74
C MET A 47 -8.49 -4.58 -1.71
N THR A 48 -8.02 -3.78 -0.74
CA THR A 48 -8.93 -3.10 0.21
C THR A 48 -9.83 -2.08 -0.49
N ALA A 49 -9.31 -1.36 -1.49
CA ALA A 49 -10.14 -0.49 -2.33
C ALA A 49 -11.21 -1.29 -3.09
N ALA A 50 -10.87 -2.47 -3.62
CA ALA A 50 -11.85 -3.36 -4.24
C ALA A 50 -12.92 -3.85 -3.24
N VAL A 51 -12.55 -4.18 -1.99
CA VAL A 51 -13.53 -4.52 -0.93
C VAL A 51 -14.43 -3.32 -0.62
N ARG A 52 -13.89 -2.10 -0.56
CA ARG A 52 -14.69 -0.88 -0.38
C ARG A 52 -15.71 -0.70 -1.51
N THR A 53 -15.30 -0.91 -2.76
CA THR A 53 -16.19 -0.86 -3.93
C THR A 53 -17.32 -1.88 -3.84
N LEU A 54 -17.05 -3.11 -3.38
CA LEU A 54 -18.10 -4.10 -3.10
C LEU A 54 -19.07 -3.58 -2.03
N LEU A 55 -18.56 -3.05 -0.92
CA LEU A 55 -19.40 -2.54 0.15
C LEU A 55 -20.27 -1.34 -0.28
N LEU A 56 -19.76 -0.47 -1.16
CA LEU A 56 -20.51 0.67 -1.67
C LEU A 56 -21.58 0.26 -2.66
N HIS A 57 -21.24 -0.61 -3.61
CA HIS A 57 -22.00 -0.79 -4.84
C HIS A 57 -22.57 -2.21 -5.04
N ASP A 58 -21.98 -3.25 -4.44
CA ASP A 58 -22.47 -4.62 -4.55
C ASP A 58 -22.28 -5.42 -3.25
N ARG A 59 -23.13 -5.09 -2.26
CA ARG A 59 -23.12 -5.77 -0.94
C ARG A 59 -23.40 -7.27 -1.04
N ALA A 60 -24.12 -7.71 -2.08
CA ALA A 60 -24.36 -9.14 -2.28
C ALA A 60 -23.05 -9.86 -2.60
N ARG A 61 -22.22 -9.30 -3.49
CA ARG A 61 -20.87 -9.82 -3.75
C ARG A 61 -19.94 -9.67 -2.55
N PHE A 62 -20.08 -8.64 -1.72
CA PHE A 62 -19.34 -8.58 -0.45
C PHE A 62 -19.69 -9.76 0.48
N ILE A 63 -20.98 -10.10 0.62
CA ILE A 63 -21.42 -11.27 1.40
C ILE A 63 -20.96 -12.59 0.75
N GLU A 64 -20.96 -12.67 -0.57
CA GLU A 64 -20.37 -13.81 -1.30
C GLU A 64 -18.89 -13.99 -0.95
N LEU A 65 -18.10 -12.91 -0.89
CA LEU A 65 -16.70 -12.96 -0.48
C LEU A 65 -16.54 -13.39 0.99
N LEU A 66 -17.39 -12.91 1.89
CA LEU A 66 -17.38 -13.36 3.29
C LEU A 66 -17.65 -14.86 3.40
N ARG A 67 -18.63 -15.38 2.68
CA ARG A 67 -18.93 -16.83 2.62
C ARG A 67 -17.77 -17.60 2.01
N ALA A 68 -17.20 -17.12 0.90
CA ALA A 68 -16.04 -17.74 0.27
C ALA A 68 -14.87 -17.97 1.24
N VAL A 69 -14.67 -17.02 2.16
CA VAL A 69 -13.58 -17.07 3.13
C VAL A 69 -13.96 -17.89 4.37
N PHE A 70 -15.15 -17.69 4.93
CA PHE A 70 -15.49 -18.18 6.27
C PHE A 70 -16.46 -19.36 6.30
N ASP A 71 -17.08 -19.71 5.17
CA ASP A 71 -17.96 -20.87 5.06
C ASP A 71 -17.24 -22.00 4.29
N PRO A 72 -16.75 -23.05 4.98
CA PRO A 72 -16.07 -24.16 4.32
C PRO A 72 -17.00 -24.93 3.35
N GLY A 73 -18.32 -24.79 3.48
CA GLY A 73 -19.30 -25.35 2.54
C GLY A 73 -19.44 -24.55 1.24
N ASN A 74 -18.82 -23.36 1.15
CA ASN A 74 -18.88 -22.49 -0.02
C ASN A 74 -17.48 -21.95 -0.40
N PRO A 75 -16.55 -22.79 -0.87
CA PRO A 75 -15.13 -22.45 -1.01
C PRO A 75 -14.82 -21.63 -2.28
N GLY A 76 -15.68 -20.69 -2.68
CA GLY A 76 -15.47 -19.97 -3.92
C GLY A 76 -16.11 -18.60 -3.99
N PHE A 77 -15.47 -17.73 -4.78
CA PHE A 77 -15.96 -16.39 -5.07
C PHE A 77 -16.08 -16.24 -6.57
N ARG A 78 -17.29 -15.96 -7.07
CA ARG A 78 -17.57 -15.78 -8.50
C ARG A 78 -17.12 -16.96 -9.36
N GLY A 79 -17.29 -18.18 -8.86
CA GLY A 79 -16.88 -19.41 -9.55
C GLY A 79 -15.36 -19.68 -9.53
N LEU A 80 -14.57 -18.86 -8.84
CA LEU A 80 -13.17 -19.17 -8.54
C LEU A 80 -13.13 -19.99 -7.25
N ALA A 81 -12.95 -21.30 -7.39
CA ALA A 81 -12.82 -22.21 -6.26
C ALA A 81 -11.41 -22.14 -5.66
N ALA A 82 -11.33 -21.96 -4.36
CA ALA A 82 -10.08 -21.97 -3.61
C ALA A 82 -10.27 -22.75 -2.31
N ASP A 83 -9.29 -23.56 -1.94
CA ASP A 83 -9.29 -24.25 -0.65
C ASP A 83 -9.48 -23.26 0.52
N SER A 84 -10.34 -23.62 1.47
CA SER A 84 -10.63 -22.85 2.69
C SER A 84 -9.33 -22.53 3.44
N ALA A 85 -8.39 -23.47 3.52
CA ALA A 85 -7.11 -23.22 4.18
C ALA A 85 -6.31 -22.08 3.48
N ALA A 86 -6.48 -21.92 2.18
CA ALA A 86 -5.83 -20.86 1.42
C ALA A 86 -6.51 -19.49 1.55
N LEU A 87 -7.83 -19.46 1.78
CA LEU A 87 -8.60 -18.22 1.94
C LEU A 87 -8.66 -17.74 3.39
N LEU A 88 -8.64 -18.65 4.36
CA LEU A 88 -8.79 -18.35 5.79
C LEU A 88 -7.58 -18.76 6.63
N ASP A 89 -7.29 -20.06 6.75
CA ASP A 89 -6.31 -20.55 7.75
C ASP A 89 -4.93 -19.91 7.57
N HIS A 90 -4.44 -19.84 6.34
CA HIS A 90 -3.19 -19.17 6.03
C HIS A 90 -3.23 -17.66 6.30
N ARG A 91 -4.40 -17.01 6.28
CA ARG A 91 -4.55 -15.58 6.58
C ARG A 91 -4.57 -15.33 8.10
N LEU A 92 -5.23 -16.20 8.86
CA LEU A 92 -5.18 -16.19 10.32
C LEU A 92 -3.75 -16.37 10.81
N ALA A 93 -3.02 -17.37 10.28
CA ALA A 93 -1.61 -17.58 10.61
C ALA A 93 -0.72 -16.35 10.28
N GLN A 94 -1.00 -15.66 9.17
CA GLN A 94 -0.30 -14.41 8.81
C GLN A 94 -0.62 -13.27 9.78
N ALA A 95 -1.88 -13.11 10.19
CA ALA A 95 -2.29 -12.12 11.17
C ALA A 95 -1.60 -12.37 12.53
N ASP A 96 -1.58 -13.62 13.00
CA ASP A 96 -0.90 -14.01 14.24
C ASP A 96 0.61 -13.78 14.19
N ALA A 97 1.27 -14.14 13.09
CA ALA A 97 2.69 -13.89 12.90
C ALA A 97 2.99 -12.38 12.94
N LYS A 98 2.15 -11.57 12.30
CA LYS A 98 2.28 -10.11 12.30
C LYS A 98 2.03 -9.52 13.69
N LYS A 99 1.00 -9.98 14.40
CA LYS A 99 0.72 -9.62 15.80
C LYS A 99 1.92 -9.87 16.69
N LYS A 100 2.46 -11.10 16.65
CA LYS A 100 3.67 -11.47 17.41
C LYS A 100 4.82 -10.52 17.11
N ARG A 101 5.09 -10.22 15.83
CA ARG A 101 6.16 -9.30 15.43
C ARG A 101 5.97 -7.88 15.96
N PHE A 102 4.75 -7.32 15.86
CA PHE A 102 4.46 -5.98 16.35
C PHE A 102 4.71 -5.90 17.86
N LEU A 103 4.20 -6.87 18.62
CA LEU A 103 4.38 -6.93 20.07
C LEU A 103 5.87 -7.10 20.45
N THR A 104 6.61 -7.98 19.77
CA THR A 104 8.07 -8.13 19.99
C THR A 104 8.85 -6.86 19.67
N ALA A 105 8.40 -6.07 18.70
CA ALA A 105 9.02 -4.80 18.34
C ALA A 105 8.57 -3.60 19.22
N GLY A 106 7.80 -3.85 20.29
CA GLY A 106 7.25 -2.80 21.16
C GLY A 106 6.18 -1.94 20.49
N ARG A 107 5.57 -2.41 19.39
CA ARG A 107 4.55 -1.68 18.63
C ARG A 107 3.14 -2.18 18.99
N THR A 108 2.18 -1.27 18.94
CA THR A 108 0.76 -1.61 19.11
C THR A 108 0.23 -2.37 17.90
N TYR A 109 -0.32 -3.56 18.12
CA TYR A 109 -1.11 -4.28 17.13
C TYR A 109 -2.59 -3.93 17.28
N VAL A 110 -3.32 -3.75 16.17
CA VAL A 110 -4.73 -3.36 16.17
C VAL A 110 -5.57 -4.45 15.51
N GLU A 111 -6.06 -5.39 16.31
CA GLU A 111 -6.85 -6.57 15.88
C GLU A 111 -8.14 -6.19 15.13
N LEU A 112 -8.65 -4.97 15.35
CA LEU A 112 -9.82 -4.44 14.64
C LEU A 112 -9.72 -4.59 13.11
N TYR A 113 -8.51 -4.52 12.55
CA TYR A 113 -8.27 -4.56 11.12
C TYR A 113 -8.01 -5.95 10.54
N ASP A 114 -8.08 -7.02 11.34
CA ASP A 114 -7.82 -8.39 10.88
C ASP A 114 -8.81 -8.83 9.79
N LEU A 115 -10.11 -8.48 9.91
CA LEU A 115 -11.09 -8.81 8.85
C LEU A 115 -10.73 -8.14 7.53
N ASP A 116 -10.36 -6.85 7.56
CA ASP A 116 -9.98 -6.08 6.38
C ASP A 116 -8.80 -6.75 5.66
N PHE A 117 -7.81 -7.20 6.43
CA PHE A 117 -6.66 -7.95 5.93
C PHE A 117 -7.07 -9.27 5.30
N ILE A 118 -7.81 -10.09 6.03
CA ILE A 118 -8.22 -11.43 5.58
C ILE A 118 -8.94 -11.32 4.23
N LEU A 119 -9.94 -10.43 4.12
CA LEU A 119 -10.71 -10.24 2.88
C LEU A 119 -9.85 -9.70 1.73
N SER A 120 -9.01 -8.71 2.01
CA SER A 120 -8.12 -8.15 0.99
C SER A 120 -7.15 -9.21 0.48
N ARG A 121 -6.58 -10.03 1.36
CA ARG A 121 -5.65 -11.10 0.99
C ARG A 121 -6.32 -12.28 0.30
N ALA A 122 -7.57 -12.58 0.65
CA ALA A 122 -8.38 -13.55 -0.06
C ALA A 122 -8.53 -13.15 -1.53
N LEU A 123 -8.79 -11.86 -1.83
CA LEU A 123 -8.79 -11.36 -3.21
C LEU A 123 -7.45 -11.57 -3.93
N GLY A 124 -6.33 -11.30 -3.25
CA GLY A 124 -5.00 -11.59 -3.81
C GLY A 124 -4.76 -13.08 -4.09
N LYS A 125 -5.26 -13.97 -3.22
CA LYS A 125 -5.23 -15.42 -3.45
C LYS A 125 -6.12 -15.82 -4.63
N LEU A 126 -7.27 -15.18 -4.81
CA LEU A 126 -8.16 -15.42 -5.94
C LEU A 126 -7.56 -14.96 -7.28
N ILE A 127 -6.68 -13.95 -7.29
CA ILE A 127 -5.85 -13.65 -8.47
C ILE A 127 -4.98 -14.86 -8.82
N LYS A 128 -4.31 -15.49 -7.83
CA LYS A 128 -3.50 -16.70 -8.06
C LYS A 128 -4.30 -17.87 -8.61
N VAL A 129 -5.56 -18.01 -8.18
CA VAL A 129 -6.46 -19.06 -8.66
C VAL A 129 -6.91 -18.77 -10.09
N ALA A 130 -7.29 -17.53 -10.38
CA ALA A 130 -7.74 -17.12 -11.71
C ALA A 130 -6.60 -17.18 -12.74
N ASP A 131 -5.42 -16.68 -12.39
CA ASP A 131 -4.23 -16.70 -13.24
C ASP A 131 -2.93 -16.70 -12.40
N PRO A 132 -2.27 -17.87 -12.25
CA PRO A 132 -1.00 -17.97 -11.53
C PRO A 132 0.14 -17.13 -12.12
N ALA A 133 0.14 -16.85 -13.43
CA ALA A 133 1.17 -16.05 -14.07
C ALA A 133 1.01 -14.57 -13.73
N VAL A 134 -0.22 -14.04 -13.79
CA VAL A 134 -0.52 -12.68 -13.33
C VAL A 134 -0.13 -12.53 -11.86
N TYR A 135 -0.50 -13.49 -11.00
CA TYR A 135 -0.11 -13.43 -9.60
C TYR A 135 1.42 -13.39 -9.40
N ARG A 136 2.19 -14.20 -10.14
CA ARG A 136 3.66 -14.16 -10.07
C ARG A 136 4.21 -12.81 -10.52
N ASN A 137 3.64 -12.21 -11.56
CA ASN A 137 4.02 -10.88 -12.02
C ASN A 137 3.74 -9.81 -10.96
N GLN A 138 2.61 -9.91 -10.25
CA GLN A 138 2.28 -8.99 -9.16
C GLN A 138 3.16 -9.21 -7.92
N CYS A 139 3.58 -10.45 -7.63
CA CYS A 139 4.62 -10.70 -6.63
C CYS A 139 5.95 -10.06 -7.03
N ALA A 140 6.36 -10.18 -8.29
CA ALA A 140 7.58 -9.54 -8.78
C ALA A 140 7.47 -8.01 -8.72
N PHE A 141 6.34 -7.43 -9.13
CA PHE A 141 6.05 -6.00 -8.97
C PHE A 141 6.12 -5.58 -7.49
N SER A 142 5.51 -6.35 -6.60
CA SER A 142 5.52 -6.12 -5.16
C SER A 142 6.94 -6.07 -4.59
N GLU A 143 7.77 -7.08 -4.91
CA GLU A 143 9.19 -7.15 -4.56
C GLU A 143 9.99 -5.95 -5.06
N ARG A 144 9.58 -5.41 -6.22
CA ARG A 144 10.23 -4.27 -6.85
C ARG A 144 9.92 -2.94 -6.17
N ILE A 145 8.64 -2.67 -5.90
CA ILE A 145 8.24 -1.39 -5.28
C ILE A 145 8.62 -1.31 -3.81
N THR A 146 8.69 -2.45 -3.14
CA THR A 146 9.24 -2.55 -1.80
C THR A 146 9.76 -3.96 -1.57
N LYS A 147 11.07 -4.07 -1.39
CA LYS A 147 11.71 -5.37 -1.15
C LYS A 147 11.09 -6.11 0.05
N MET A 148 10.49 -5.38 1.00
CA MET A 148 9.70 -5.93 2.11
C MET A 148 8.64 -6.95 1.71
N PHE A 149 8.01 -6.80 0.55
CA PHE A 149 6.84 -7.60 0.20
C PHE A 149 7.18 -9.08 -0.06
N ASN A 150 8.46 -9.45 -0.24
CA ASN A 150 8.89 -10.85 -0.25
C ASN A 150 10.40 -11.02 0.04
N VAL A 151 10.91 -10.48 1.15
CA VAL A 151 12.33 -10.61 1.49
C VAL A 151 12.65 -12.08 1.85
N LYS A 152 13.43 -12.74 0.99
CA LYS A 152 13.83 -14.14 1.17
C LYS A 152 15.06 -14.32 2.07
N GLY A 153 15.79 -13.23 2.35
CA GLY A 153 16.99 -13.18 3.19
C GLY A 153 16.82 -12.33 4.45
N GLU A 154 17.90 -12.17 5.22
CA GLU A 154 17.91 -11.38 6.47
C GLU A 154 18.05 -9.87 6.24
N TRP A 155 18.28 -9.44 5.00
CA TRP A 155 18.57 -8.04 4.68
C TRP A 155 17.53 -7.49 3.72
N ILE A 156 17.07 -6.26 4.02
CA ILE A 156 16.32 -5.43 3.09
C ILE A 156 17.27 -4.39 2.53
N GLU A 157 17.42 -4.34 1.23
CA GLU A 157 18.07 -3.21 0.57
C GLU A 157 17.08 -2.05 0.48
N LEU A 158 17.44 -0.91 1.07
CA LEU A 158 16.57 0.24 1.20
C LEU A 158 16.71 1.20 0.03
N PHE A 159 17.93 1.64 -0.23
CA PHE A 159 18.28 2.59 -1.29
C PHE A 159 19.80 2.64 -1.48
N ARG A 160 20.24 3.33 -2.53
CA ARG A 160 21.65 3.56 -2.81
C ARG A 160 22.08 5.00 -2.50
N LEU A 161 23.37 5.16 -2.22
CA LEU A 161 24.04 6.42 -1.98
C LEU A 161 25.21 6.57 -2.96
N PRO A 162 25.54 7.81 -3.37
CA PRO A 162 26.75 8.07 -4.14
C PRO A 162 28.02 7.57 -3.45
N GLY A 163 28.94 6.99 -4.22
CA GLY A 163 30.23 6.51 -3.70
C GLY A 163 31.09 7.62 -3.05
N THR A 164 30.80 8.88 -3.39
CA THR A 164 31.45 10.07 -2.81
C THR A 164 31.28 10.19 -1.30
N HIS A 165 30.30 9.51 -0.70
CA HIS A 165 30.07 9.51 0.74
C HIS A 165 31.01 8.59 1.53
N THR A 166 31.84 7.79 0.85
CA THR A 166 32.75 6.81 1.50
C THR A 166 33.71 7.47 2.50
N ALA A 167 34.30 8.62 2.14
CA ALA A 167 35.21 9.34 3.02
C ALA A 167 34.49 9.90 4.26
N THR A 168 33.30 10.49 4.06
CA THR A 168 32.43 11.02 5.12
C THR A 168 32.03 9.92 6.12
N LEU A 169 31.61 8.75 5.60
CA LEU A 169 31.28 7.58 6.41
C LEU A 169 32.50 7.03 7.16
N GLY A 170 33.66 6.96 6.50
CA GLY A 170 34.93 6.57 7.10
C GLY A 170 35.39 7.47 8.24
N ALA A 171 35.07 8.77 8.16
CA ALA A 171 35.33 9.74 9.22
C ALA A 171 34.33 9.66 10.39
N GLY A 172 33.28 8.83 10.28
CA GLY A 172 32.26 8.71 11.32
C GLY A 172 31.29 9.91 11.40
N VAL A 173 31.13 10.66 10.31
CA VAL A 173 30.36 11.92 10.29
C VAL A 173 29.15 11.81 9.35
N ILE A 174 28.09 12.59 9.62
CA ILE A 174 26.98 12.86 8.69
C ILE A 174 27.03 14.33 8.29
N ASP A 175 27.74 14.63 7.21
CA ASP A 175 27.83 15.98 6.66
C ASP A 175 26.52 16.43 5.98
N GLU A 176 26.47 17.67 5.50
CA GLU A 176 25.27 18.26 4.90
C GLU A 176 24.85 17.56 3.60
N ALA A 177 25.79 17.04 2.81
CA ALA A 177 25.49 16.35 1.56
C ALA A 177 24.86 14.98 1.84
N LEU A 178 25.48 14.20 2.73
CA LEU A 178 24.95 12.91 3.17
C LEU A 178 23.60 13.07 3.89
N ARG A 179 23.45 14.11 4.73
CA ARG A 179 22.19 14.45 5.41
C ARG A 179 21.06 14.67 4.41
N ARG A 180 21.31 15.43 3.35
CA ARG A 180 20.33 15.71 2.29
C ARG A 180 19.91 14.44 1.56
N ASP A 181 20.87 13.60 1.19
CA ASP A 181 20.60 12.33 0.52
C ASP A 181 19.79 11.37 1.40
N LEU A 182 20.15 11.23 2.68
CA LEU A 182 19.42 10.39 3.63
C LEU A 182 18.01 10.91 3.90
N ALA A 183 17.83 12.23 4.02
CA ALA A 183 16.53 12.85 4.22
C ALA A 183 15.63 12.68 2.98
N TYR A 184 16.20 12.82 1.80
CA TYR A 184 15.49 12.63 0.53
C TYR A 184 15.04 11.17 0.34
N LYS A 185 15.90 10.22 0.74
CA LYS A 185 15.66 8.77 0.62
C LYS A 185 15.05 8.16 1.89
N SER A 186 14.47 8.96 2.79
CA SER A 186 13.90 8.48 4.06
C SER A 186 12.62 7.67 3.87
N VAL A 187 11.85 7.92 2.80
CA VAL A 187 10.56 7.27 2.55
C VAL A 187 10.70 5.76 2.33
N PRO A 188 11.60 5.24 1.48
CA PRO A 188 11.89 3.81 1.41
C PRO A 188 12.15 3.18 2.78
N MET A 189 12.87 3.86 3.67
CA MET A 189 13.16 3.36 5.03
C MET A 189 11.93 3.41 5.95
N LEU A 190 11.15 4.49 5.91
CA LEU A 190 9.90 4.58 6.68
C LEU A 190 8.94 3.47 6.28
N VAL A 191 8.80 3.24 4.97
CA VAL A 191 7.96 2.16 4.44
C VAL A 191 8.55 0.81 4.85
N ALA A 192 9.85 0.57 4.59
CA ALA A 192 10.50 -0.73 4.77
C ALA A 192 10.77 -1.15 6.22
N CYS A 193 10.99 -0.19 7.10
CA CYS A 193 11.42 -0.44 8.47
C CYS A 193 10.41 0.10 9.49
N GLY A 194 9.47 0.95 9.07
CA GLY A 194 8.56 1.66 9.96
C GLY A 194 9.23 2.75 10.80
N PHE A 195 10.38 3.27 10.35
CA PHE A 195 11.07 4.38 11.01
C PHE A 195 11.88 5.21 10.01
N GLU A 196 12.15 6.47 10.36
CA GLU A 196 13.14 7.31 9.69
C GLU A 196 14.40 7.43 10.55
N LEU A 197 15.55 7.76 9.97
CA LEU A 197 16.73 8.12 10.75
C LEU A 197 16.50 9.51 11.34
N ASP A 198 16.62 9.65 12.65
CA ASP A 198 16.80 10.97 13.24
C ASP A 198 18.22 11.46 12.93
N LEU A 199 18.37 12.19 11.83
CA LEU A 199 19.67 12.66 11.35
C LEU A 199 20.35 13.64 12.32
N ALA A 200 19.62 14.24 13.27
CA ALA A 200 20.21 15.11 14.28
C ALA A 200 20.95 14.30 15.37
N THR A 201 20.46 13.11 15.68
CA THR A 201 21.01 12.25 16.74
C THR A 201 21.73 10.99 16.21
N SER A 202 21.69 10.78 14.89
CA SER A 202 22.33 9.64 14.23
C SER A 202 23.86 9.70 14.33
N LYS A 203 24.47 8.53 14.56
CA LYS A 203 25.92 8.32 14.61
C LYS A 203 26.34 7.30 13.57
N VAL A 204 27.51 7.54 12.96
CA VAL A 204 28.13 6.59 12.04
C VAL A 204 29.22 5.81 12.78
N THR A 205 29.16 4.49 12.66
CA THR A 205 30.17 3.58 13.22
C THR A 205 30.74 2.74 12.08
N THR A 206 32.07 2.69 11.95
CA THR A 206 32.73 1.80 11.00
C THR A 206 32.66 0.37 11.51
N VAL A 207 32.11 -0.54 10.70
CA VAL A 207 32.07 -1.98 10.98
C VAL A 207 33.27 -2.66 10.30
N MET A 208 33.49 -2.34 9.03
CA MET A 208 34.63 -2.80 8.25
C MET A 208 35.23 -1.60 7.51
N ALA A 209 36.52 -1.34 7.77
CA ALA A 209 37.20 -0.18 7.22
C ALA A 209 37.13 -0.18 5.69
N GLY A 210 36.58 0.90 5.12
CA GLY A 210 36.47 1.11 3.68
C GLY A 210 35.33 0.38 2.98
N SER A 211 34.54 -0.45 3.67
CA SER A 211 33.53 -1.30 3.00
C SER A 211 32.21 -1.47 3.74
N GLU A 212 32.14 -1.30 5.06
CA GLU A 212 30.89 -1.40 5.82
C GLU A 212 30.83 -0.41 7.00
N TRP A 213 29.71 0.30 7.08
CA TRP A 213 29.39 1.26 8.14
C TRP A 213 27.99 1.01 8.67
N GLN A 214 27.72 1.51 9.86
CA GLN A 214 26.40 1.53 10.47
C GLN A 214 26.00 2.96 10.78
N ILE A 215 24.78 3.34 10.40
CA ILE A 215 24.16 4.58 10.85
C ILE A 215 23.11 4.21 11.88
N SER A 216 23.25 4.71 13.10
CA SER A 216 22.38 4.38 14.22
C SER A 216 21.87 5.61 14.94
N HIS A 217 20.61 5.63 15.36
CA HIS A 217 20.08 6.64 16.27
C HIS A 217 19.39 5.98 17.47
N PRO A 218 19.46 6.59 18.66
CA PRO A 218 18.79 6.07 19.85
C PRO A 218 17.29 6.27 19.76
N LEU A 219 16.52 5.27 20.17
CA LEU A 219 15.10 5.43 20.48
C LEU A 219 14.91 5.95 21.92
N PRO A 220 13.70 6.44 22.27
CA PRO A 220 13.39 6.85 23.64
C PRO A 220 13.60 5.76 24.69
N ASP A 221 13.53 4.49 24.30
CA ASP A 221 13.78 3.32 25.15
C ASP A 221 15.27 2.92 25.26
N GLY A 222 16.17 3.68 24.63
CA GLY A 222 17.60 3.42 24.59
C GLY A 222 18.05 2.39 23.54
N THR A 223 17.12 1.71 22.86
CA THR A 223 17.45 0.75 21.81
C THR A 223 17.86 1.51 20.54
N PRO A 224 19.05 1.24 19.96
CA PRO A 224 19.42 1.88 18.70
C PRO A 224 18.63 1.29 17.53
N ARG A 225 18.17 2.15 16.62
CA ARG A 225 17.76 1.75 15.27
C ARG A 225 18.96 1.91 14.36
N THR A 226 19.36 0.83 13.70
CA THR A 226 20.57 0.78 12.89
C THR A 226 20.27 0.36 11.46
N VAL A 227 20.85 1.07 10.50
CA VAL A 227 20.99 0.62 9.10
C VAL A 227 22.47 0.40 8.79
N SER A 228 22.77 -0.57 7.94
CA SER A 228 24.12 -0.77 7.41
C SER A 228 24.27 -0.06 6.08
N VAL A 229 25.43 0.52 5.83
CA VAL A 229 25.86 1.03 4.53
C VAL A 229 27.02 0.15 4.09
N VAL A 230 26.91 -0.48 2.92
CA VAL A 230 27.97 -1.34 2.38
C VAL A 230 28.39 -0.90 1.00
N GLN A 231 29.65 -1.12 0.68
CA GLN A 231 30.12 -0.96 -0.69
C GLN A 231 29.50 -2.04 -1.58
N ASP A 232 28.77 -1.60 -2.58
CA ASP A 232 28.10 -2.41 -3.59
C ASP A 232 28.47 -1.83 -4.96
N GLY A 233 29.64 -2.24 -5.45
CA GLY A 233 30.22 -1.79 -6.73
C GLY A 233 29.47 -2.28 -7.98
N SER A 234 28.19 -2.64 -7.85
CA SER A 234 27.36 -3.16 -8.94
C SER A 234 26.78 -2.06 -9.84
N THR A 235 26.73 -0.80 -9.39
CA THR A 235 26.13 0.32 -10.13
C THR A 235 27.12 1.49 -10.23
N PRO A 236 27.49 1.95 -11.45
CA PRO A 236 28.39 3.09 -11.62
C PRO A 236 27.85 4.37 -10.97
N GLY A 237 28.62 5.01 -10.09
CA GLY A 237 28.26 6.25 -9.41
C GLY A 237 27.44 6.10 -8.12
N GLU A 238 26.75 4.98 -7.92
CA GLU A 238 25.97 4.65 -6.72
C GLU A 238 26.50 3.37 -6.04
N GLU A 239 27.73 3.50 -5.56
CA GLU A 239 28.54 2.38 -5.06
C GLU A 239 28.25 1.99 -3.60
N LEU A 240 27.31 2.66 -2.94
CA LEU A 240 26.97 2.38 -1.55
C LEU A 240 25.52 1.94 -1.42
N LEU A 241 25.31 0.76 -0.85
CA LEU A 241 24.01 0.16 -0.61
C LEU A 241 23.63 0.33 0.87
N VAL A 242 22.52 1.02 1.13
CA VAL A 242 21.92 1.09 2.45
C VAL A 242 20.97 -0.07 2.65
N ARG A 243 21.18 -0.86 3.70
CA ARG A 243 20.42 -2.07 4.00
C ARG A 243 20.04 -2.17 5.47
N TYR A 244 18.90 -2.78 5.76
CA TYR A 244 18.40 -3.03 7.11
C TYR A 244 18.35 -4.53 7.40
N ARG A 245 18.85 -4.93 8.57
CA ARG A 245 18.78 -6.34 8.99
C ARG A 245 17.46 -6.62 9.68
N LEU A 246 16.75 -7.61 9.20
CA LEU A 246 15.54 -8.15 9.81
C LEU A 246 15.90 -9.17 10.89
N GLY A 247 15.03 -9.33 11.89
CA GLY A 247 15.12 -10.42 12.87
C GLY A 247 14.79 -11.82 12.32
N GLY A 248 14.68 -11.96 10.99
CA GLY A 248 14.32 -13.18 10.27
C GLY A 248 13.80 -12.87 8.86
N PRO A 249 13.71 -13.86 7.95
CA PRO A 249 13.20 -13.63 6.60
C PRO A 249 11.72 -13.24 6.61
N LEU A 250 11.30 -12.27 5.80
CA LEU A 250 9.88 -11.93 5.56
C LEU A 250 9.25 -12.90 4.54
N ARG A 251 9.51 -14.21 4.71
CA ARG A 251 8.97 -15.24 3.82
C ARG A 251 7.49 -15.42 4.11
N GLY A 252 6.65 -15.29 3.08
CA GLY A 252 5.26 -15.71 3.16
C GLY A 252 4.33 -14.77 3.94
N ASP A 253 4.84 -13.68 4.52
CA ASP A 253 4.04 -12.57 5.08
C ASP A 253 3.42 -11.69 3.98
N GLY A 254 3.96 -11.81 2.76
CA GLY A 254 4.04 -10.75 1.77
C GLY A 254 2.75 -10.04 1.48
N ASP A 255 2.64 -8.80 1.97
CA ASP A 255 1.78 -7.77 1.40
C ASP A 255 1.88 -7.85 -0.15
N LEU A 256 0.74 -7.80 -0.84
CA LEU A 256 0.71 -7.88 -2.31
C LEU A 256 0.32 -6.50 -2.84
N GLY A 257 1.30 -5.77 -3.36
CA GLY A 257 1.05 -4.61 -4.20
C GLY A 257 0.51 -5.05 -5.55
N LEU A 258 -0.46 -4.32 -6.06
CA LEU A 258 -0.92 -4.46 -7.44
C LEU A 258 -0.46 -3.24 -8.22
N ASP A 259 0.12 -3.46 -9.38
CA ASP A 259 0.22 -2.41 -10.39
C ASP A 259 -1.15 -2.20 -11.07
N ARG A 260 -1.17 -1.32 -12.06
CA ARG A 260 -2.38 -1.02 -12.83
C ARG A 260 -2.97 -2.28 -13.47
N ASP A 261 -2.12 -3.13 -14.05
CA ASP A 261 -2.56 -4.32 -14.79
C ASP A 261 -3.10 -5.39 -13.84
N GLY A 262 -2.47 -5.54 -12.66
CA GLY A 262 -2.94 -6.38 -11.57
C GLY A 262 -4.27 -5.91 -10.99
N LEU A 263 -4.46 -4.60 -10.82
CA LEU A 263 -5.72 -4.02 -10.36
C LEU A 263 -6.82 -4.15 -11.42
N GLU A 264 -6.52 -3.91 -12.69
CA GLU A 264 -7.45 -4.16 -13.79
C GLU A 264 -7.87 -5.64 -13.82
N PHE A 265 -6.91 -6.56 -13.71
CA PHE A 265 -7.18 -8.00 -13.66
C PHE A 265 -8.05 -8.36 -12.45
N LEU A 266 -7.73 -7.84 -11.25
CA LEU A 266 -8.53 -8.04 -10.04
C LEU A 266 -9.98 -7.62 -10.28
N MET A 267 -10.20 -6.42 -10.81
CA MET A 267 -11.56 -5.92 -11.05
C MET A 267 -12.29 -6.71 -12.13
N ARG A 268 -11.61 -7.07 -13.22
CA ARG A 268 -12.22 -7.73 -14.39
C ARG A 268 -12.47 -9.22 -14.15
N GLN A 269 -11.48 -9.95 -13.63
CA GLN A 269 -11.51 -11.42 -13.58
C GLN A 269 -11.94 -11.97 -12.23
N VAL A 270 -11.58 -11.31 -11.13
CA VAL A 270 -11.91 -11.78 -9.77
C VAL A 270 -13.22 -11.16 -9.29
N VAL A 271 -13.30 -9.82 -9.23
CA VAL A 271 -14.51 -9.09 -8.82
C VAL A 271 -15.64 -9.21 -9.86
N ARG A 272 -15.26 -9.43 -11.13
CA ARG A 272 -16.16 -9.48 -12.29
C ARG A 272 -16.99 -8.21 -12.45
N ALA A 273 -16.32 -7.06 -12.36
CA ALA A 273 -16.92 -5.78 -12.72
C ALA A 273 -17.45 -5.83 -14.17
N SER A 274 -18.64 -5.25 -14.39
CA SER A 274 -19.33 -5.24 -15.69
C SER A 274 -18.54 -4.51 -16.79
N ALA A 275 -17.74 -3.52 -16.41
CA ALA A 275 -16.84 -2.81 -17.29
C ALA A 275 -15.56 -2.45 -16.52
N VAL A 276 -14.40 -2.58 -17.17
CA VAL A 276 -13.11 -2.16 -16.64
C VAL A 276 -12.27 -1.59 -17.78
N SER A 277 -11.60 -0.49 -17.53
CA SER A 277 -10.65 0.15 -18.43
C SER A 277 -9.52 0.77 -17.60
N SER A 278 -8.39 1.03 -18.24
CA SER A 278 -7.24 1.63 -17.58
C SER A 278 -6.48 2.56 -18.51
N SER A 279 -5.80 3.55 -17.95
CA SER A 279 -4.98 4.52 -18.69
C SER A 279 -3.59 4.66 -18.07
N ILE A 280 -2.56 4.76 -18.94
CA ILE A 280 -1.13 4.97 -18.58
C ILE A 280 -0.68 6.40 -18.92
N ARG A 281 -1.63 7.28 -19.24
CA ARG A 281 -1.29 8.62 -19.72
C ARG A 281 -1.62 9.64 -18.66
N GLU A 282 -0.55 10.17 -18.08
CA GLU A 282 -0.47 11.41 -17.32
C GLU A 282 -0.96 12.60 -18.17
N SER A 283 -2.27 12.72 -18.38
CA SER A 283 -2.82 13.67 -19.34
C SER A 283 -4.25 14.09 -19.00
N ALA A 284 -4.65 15.25 -19.51
CA ALA A 284 -6.03 15.73 -19.46
C ALA A 284 -7.04 14.72 -20.03
N VAL A 285 -6.61 13.86 -20.97
CA VAL A 285 -7.43 12.77 -21.50
C VAL A 285 -7.78 11.76 -20.41
N ALA A 286 -6.83 11.33 -19.59
CA ALA A 286 -7.09 10.37 -18.51
C ALA A 286 -8.00 10.94 -17.42
N VAL A 287 -7.88 12.24 -17.11
CA VAL A 287 -8.82 12.95 -16.22
C VAL A 287 -10.24 12.95 -16.82
N THR A 288 -10.35 13.20 -18.13
CA THR A 288 -11.64 13.18 -18.83
C THR A 288 -12.27 11.78 -18.82
N GLU A 289 -11.48 10.74 -19.06
CA GLU A 289 -11.93 9.34 -19.00
C GLU A 289 -12.38 8.93 -17.59
N ALA A 290 -11.61 9.28 -16.56
CA ALA A 290 -11.98 9.06 -15.16
C ALA A 290 -13.30 9.76 -14.82
N ASN A 291 -13.47 11.02 -15.24
CA ASN A 291 -14.72 11.77 -15.05
C ASN A 291 -15.89 11.16 -15.83
N THR A 292 -15.64 10.64 -17.03
CA THR A 292 -16.64 9.94 -17.83
C THR A 292 -17.15 8.69 -17.12
N ALA A 293 -16.26 7.96 -16.43
CA ALA A 293 -16.66 6.80 -15.62
C ALA A 293 -17.64 7.19 -14.51
N PHE A 294 -17.43 8.30 -13.79
CA PHE A 294 -18.42 8.79 -12.81
C PHE A 294 -19.77 9.16 -13.43
N GLY A 295 -19.75 9.65 -14.68
CA GLY A 295 -20.97 9.96 -15.44
C GLY A 295 -21.76 8.73 -15.91
N ALA A 296 -21.18 7.52 -15.85
CA ALA A 296 -21.81 6.29 -16.35
C ALA A 296 -22.89 5.69 -15.41
N GLY A 297 -23.09 6.30 -14.23
CA GLY A 297 -24.18 5.97 -13.30
C GLY A 297 -23.75 5.21 -12.05
N ALA A 298 -24.72 4.61 -11.36
CA ALA A 298 -24.48 3.87 -10.12
C ALA A 298 -23.53 2.67 -10.35
N GLY A 299 -22.70 2.37 -9.34
CA GLY A 299 -21.73 1.29 -9.40
C GLY A 299 -20.40 1.65 -10.05
N SER A 300 -20.23 2.92 -10.45
CA SER A 300 -18.97 3.39 -11.03
C SER A 300 -17.86 3.44 -9.98
N PHE A 301 -16.66 3.04 -10.38
CA PHE A 301 -15.45 3.15 -9.56
C PHE A 301 -14.31 3.76 -10.36
N VAL A 302 -13.43 4.47 -9.68
CA VAL A 302 -12.20 5.02 -10.24
C VAL A 302 -11.11 4.87 -9.19
N TYR A 303 -10.03 4.19 -9.55
CA TYR A 303 -8.82 4.11 -8.75
C TYR A 303 -7.72 4.90 -9.43
N ALA A 304 -7.00 5.70 -8.65
CA ALA A 304 -5.80 6.38 -9.10
C ALA A 304 -4.57 5.71 -8.52
N MET A 305 -3.59 5.47 -9.39
CA MET A 305 -2.29 4.98 -9.03
C MET A 305 -1.41 6.20 -8.74
N ILE A 306 -1.00 6.38 -7.48
CA ILE A 306 -0.34 7.61 -7.04
C ILE A 306 1.17 7.43 -6.80
N ASN A 307 1.92 8.49 -7.07
CA ASN A 307 3.28 8.75 -6.58
C ASN A 307 3.24 9.66 -5.34
N GLY A 308 4.39 9.88 -4.71
CA GLY A 308 4.53 10.87 -3.65
C GLY A 308 3.70 10.47 -2.42
N SER A 309 3.67 9.17 -2.09
CA SER A 309 2.91 8.60 -0.97
C SER A 309 3.05 9.41 0.33
N ARG A 310 4.22 10.02 0.57
CA ARG A 310 4.45 10.96 1.70
C ARG A 310 3.49 12.15 1.69
N ARG A 311 3.30 12.82 0.56
CA ARG A 311 2.38 13.97 0.43
C ARG A 311 0.94 13.54 0.68
N PHE A 312 0.52 12.42 0.10
CA PHE A 312 -0.79 11.85 0.39
C PHE A 312 -0.94 11.44 1.88
N MET A 313 0.09 10.88 2.51
CA MET A 313 0.06 10.55 3.94
C MET A 313 -0.04 11.80 4.81
N GLN A 314 0.66 12.88 4.45
CA GLN A 314 0.56 14.18 5.12
C GLN A 314 -0.86 14.75 4.99
N ALA A 315 -1.43 14.75 3.79
CA ALA A 315 -2.80 15.18 3.51
C ALA A 315 -3.82 14.35 4.31
N ALA A 316 -3.70 13.02 4.30
CA ALA A 316 -4.55 12.13 5.10
C ALA A 316 -4.41 12.42 6.61
N GLY A 317 -3.19 12.65 7.09
CA GLY A 317 -2.94 13.03 8.49
C GLY A 317 -3.60 14.37 8.86
N ALA A 318 -3.50 15.37 7.98
CA ALA A 318 -4.14 16.67 8.16
C ALA A 318 -5.67 16.55 8.17
N ALA A 319 -6.23 15.77 7.24
CA ALA A 319 -7.67 15.52 7.17
C ALA A 319 -8.22 14.81 8.43
N ARG A 320 -7.49 13.82 8.98
CA ARG A 320 -7.87 13.19 10.27
C ARG A 320 -7.89 14.16 11.44
N ARG A 321 -7.08 15.23 11.38
CA ARG A 321 -7.05 16.30 12.37
C ARG A 321 -8.05 17.42 12.07
N ASN A 322 -8.92 17.26 11.06
CA ASN A 322 -9.85 18.28 10.56
C ASN A 322 -9.15 19.60 10.20
N ALA A 323 -7.94 19.52 9.63
CA ALA A 323 -7.25 20.70 9.13
C ALA A 323 -8.06 21.37 8.00
N PRO A 324 -8.02 22.71 7.89
CA PRO A 324 -8.73 23.41 6.83
C PRO A 324 -8.16 23.07 5.45
N ALA A 325 -8.96 23.18 4.39
CA ALA A 325 -8.51 22.90 3.01
C ALA A 325 -7.33 23.76 2.54
N THR A 326 -7.03 24.87 3.24
CA THR A 326 -5.88 25.74 3.03
C THR A 326 -4.59 25.25 3.70
N ASP A 327 -4.64 24.15 4.46
CA ASP A 327 -3.46 23.55 5.08
C ASP A 327 -2.47 23.11 3.99
N ALA A 328 -1.19 23.42 4.19
CA ALA A 328 -0.12 23.12 3.23
C ALA A 328 0.03 21.61 2.96
N ALA A 329 -0.49 20.74 3.83
CA ALA A 329 -0.55 19.30 3.59
C ALA A 329 -1.43 18.92 2.39
N PHE A 330 -2.40 19.76 2.01
CA PHE A 330 -3.26 19.55 0.84
C PHE A 330 -2.72 20.19 -0.44
N ASP A 331 -1.60 20.92 -0.37
CA ASP A 331 -0.94 21.54 -1.51
C ASP A 331 0.12 20.61 -2.12
N PHE A 332 -0.10 20.23 -3.38
CA PHE A 332 0.78 19.37 -4.16
C PHE A 332 1.59 20.20 -5.18
N SER A 333 1.89 21.46 -4.86
CA SER A 333 2.71 22.37 -5.68
C SER A 333 4.17 21.97 -5.83
N THR A 334 4.68 21.13 -4.93
CA THR A 334 6.02 20.54 -5.06
C THR A 334 5.95 19.34 -6.03
N PRO A 335 6.90 19.16 -6.96
CA PRO A 335 7.04 17.94 -7.73
C PRO A 335 7.02 16.68 -6.87
N ALA A 336 6.42 15.60 -7.36
CA ALA A 336 6.51 14.32 -6.67
C ALA A 336 7.98 13.82 -6.72
N PRO A 337 8.49 13.14 -5.68
CA PRO A 337 9.81 12.53 -5.78
C PRO A 337 9.86 11.59 -7.00
N PRO A 338 10.91 11.63 -7.86
CA PRO A 338 11.22 10.51 -8.73
C PRO A 338 11.32 9.25 -7.86
N GLY A 339 10.55 8.22 -8.19
CA GLY A 339 10.57 7.02 -7.38
C GLY A 339 11.75 6.10 -7.69
N PRO A 340 11.90 5.00 -6.92
CA PRO A 340 13.02 4.08 -7.05
C PRO A 340 12.86 3.11 -8.23
N ASP A 341 13.99 2.80 -8.91
CA ASP A 341 14.23 1.97 -10.11
C ASP A 341 13.98 0.46 -10.01
N VAL A 342 13.14 -0.11 -10.92
CA VAL A 342 13.07 -1.50 -11.33
C VAL A 342 12.23 -1.73 -12.63
N TRP A 343 12.76 -2.68 -13.43
CA TRP A 343 12.42 -3.34 -14.71
C TRP A 343 11.37 -2.80 -15.71
N GLY A 344 11.88 -2.46 -16.91
CA GLY A 344 11.14 -2.27 -18.16
C GLY A 344 10.88 -0.81 -18.58
N ARG A 345 11.01 0.13 -17.65
CA ARG A 345 11.08 1.59 -17.88
C ARG A 345 12.17 2.19 -17.00
N ALA A 346 12.67 3.37 -17.39
CA ALA A 346 13.77 4.07 -16.74
C ALA A 346 13.43 4.69 -15.36
N HIS A 347 12.15 4.78 -14.95
CA HIS A 347 11.73 5.48 -13.72
C HIS A 347 10.45 4.85 -13.09
N PRO A 348 10.54 4.08 -12.00
CA PRO A 348 9.42 3.55 -11.24
C PRO A 348 9.16 4.35 -9.98
N VAL A 349 8.01 4.12 -9.37
CA VAL A 349 7.36 5.03 -8.41
C VAL A 349 7.07 4.29 -7.11
N CYS A 350 7.16 4.93 -5.95
CA CYS A 350 6.52 4.39 -4.74
C CYS A 350 5.00 4.49 -4.95
N THR A 351 4.38 3.36 -5.29
CA THR A 351 2.99 3.32 -5.76
C THR A 351 2.03 3.04 -4.61
N HIS A 352 0.98 3.84 -4.48
CA HIS A 352 -0.19 3.49 -3.67
C HIS A 352 -1.45 3.59 -4.53
N VAL A 353 -2.49 2.84 -4.16
CA VAL A 353 -3.79 2.91 -4.83
C VAL A 353 -4.75 3.70 -3.96
N VAL A 354 -5.21 4.82 -4.47
CA VAL A 354 -6.28 5.61 -3.85
C VAL A 354 -7.59 5.39 -4.61
N ASP A 355 -8.69 5.47 -3.89
CA ASP A 355 -10.03 5.49 -4.47
C ASP A 355 -10.38 6.95 -4.76
N VAL A 356 -10.73 7.26 -6.00
CA VAL A 356 -11.22 8.58 -6.38
C VAL A 356 -12.72 8.58 -6.11
N THR A 357 -13.17 9.39 -5.16
CA THR A 357 -14.52 9.27 -4.60
C THR A 357 -15.58 10.11 -5.29
N GLY A 358 -15.19 10.86 -6.33
CA GLY A 358 -16.08 11.67 -7.15
C GLY A 358 -15.33 12.35 -8.31
N PRO A 359 -16.03 13.16 -9.12
CA PRO A 359 -15.43 13.84 -10.26
C PRO A 359 -14.22 14.69 -9.87
N ILE A 360 -13.17 14.60 -10.68
CA ILE A 360 -11.98 15.44 -10.62
C ILE A 360 -12.37 16.82 -11.13
N ARG A 361 -12.24 17.84 -10.27
CA ARG A 361 -12.66 19.21 -10.58
C ARG A 361 -11.50 20.03 -11.10
N GLU A 362 -11.79 20.97 -11.98
CA GLU A 362 -10.82 21.94 -12.49
C GLU A 362 -11.04 23.29 -11.80
N GLU A 363 -10.02 23.79 -11.11
CA GLU A 363 -10.03 25.11 -10.44
C GLU A 363 -8.78 25.90 -10.88
N GLY A 364 -8.93 26.77 -11.87
CA GLY A 364 -7.79 27.51 -12.43
C GLY A 364 -6.73 26.55 -12.99
N ASP A 365 -5.49 26.68 -12.53
CA ASP A 365 -4.35 25.84 -12.93
C ASP A 365 -4.19 24.56 -12.09
N VAL A 366 -5.19 24.21 -11.28
CA VAL A 366 -5.18 23.05 -10.36
C VAL A 366 -6.30 22.07 -10.71
N TYR A 367 -5.99 20.78 -10.60
CA TYR A 367 -6.97 19.71 -10.46
C TYR A 367 -7.24 19.44 -8.97
N VAL A 368 -8.52 19.36 -8.61
CA VAL A 368 -8.95 18.95 -7.27
C VAL A 368 -9.45 17.52 -7.35
N LEU A 369 -8.66 16.61 -6.77
CA LEU A 369 -8.90 15.17 -6.79
C LEU A 369 -9.52 14.73 -5.45
N PRO A 370 -10.82 14.38 -5.40
CA PRO A 370 -11.42 13.84 -4.18
C PRO A 370 -10.96 12.39 -3.98
N VAL A 371 -10.27 12.12 -2.88
CA VAL A 371 -9.65 10.82 -2.63
C VAL A 371 -10.13 10.20 -1.32
N TRP A 372 -10.19 8.88 -1.31
CA TRP A 372 -10.22 8.07 -0.09
C TRP A 372 -8.99 7.16 -0.08
N THR A 373 -8.26 7.22 1.04
CA THR A 373 -7.13 6.34 1.31
C THR A 373 -6.88 6.24 2.81
N TRP A 374 -6.36 5.10 3.28
CA TRP A 374 -6.08 4.84 4.69
C TRP A 374 -7.25 5.22 5.63
N ALA A 375 -8.48 4.83 5.29
CA ALA A 375 -9.69 5.16 6.04
C ALA A 375 -9.95 6.68 6.19
N THR A 376 -9.55 7.50 5.22
CA THR A 376 -9.65 8.95 5.31
C THR A 376 -9.99 9.57 3.95
N ARG A 377 -10.96 10.50 3.95
CA ARG A 377 -11.30 11.33 2.79
C ARG A 377 -10.59 12.67 2.86
N PHE A 378 -10.14 13.15 1.72
CA PHE A 378 -9.65 14.52 1.54
C PHE A 378 -9.65 14.89 0.05
N GLU A 379 -9.37 16.15 -0.24
CA GLU A 379 -9.14 16.62 -1.59
C GLU A 379 -7.65 16.93 -1.78
N ALA A 380 -7.02 16.30 -2.77
CA ALA A 380 -5.66 16.63 -3.17
C ALA A 380 -5.72 17.73 -4.25
N ARG A 381 -5.06 18.86 -3.99
CA ARG A 381 -4.97 19.99 -4.92
C ARG A 381 -3.66 19.91 -5.70
N ILE A 382 -3.72 19.39 -6.92
CA ILE A 382 -2.55 19.09 -7.74
C ILE A 382 -2.49 20.06 -8.93
N PRO A 383 -1.42 20.87 -9.10
CA PRO A 383 -1.27 21.68 -10.29
C PRO A 383 -1.35 20.84 -11.56
N ARG A 384 -2.04 21.32 -12.60
CA ARG A 384 -2.24 20.58 -13.87
C ARG A 384 -0.93 20.05 -14.45
N LYS A 385 0.13 20.85 -14.37
CA LYS A 385 1.48 20.51 -14.84
C LYS A 385 2.15 19.37 -14.07
N LEU A 386 1.73 19.11 -12.82
CA LEU A 386 2.27 18.08 -11.94
C LEU A 386 1.33 16.88 -11.78
N MET A 387 0.14 16.89 -12.43
CA MET A 387 -0.81 15.78 -12.34
C MET A 387 -0.15 14.45 -12.71
N GLY A 388 0.66 14.46 -13.76
CA GLY A 388 1.38 13.28 -14.18
C GLY A 388 2.32 12.71 -13.14
N GLU A 389 3.08 13.60 -12.51
CA GLU A 389 4.06 13.20 -11.51
C GLU A 389 3.42 12.54 -10.29
N TYR A 390 2.21 12.98 -9.90
CA TYR A 390 1.48 12.46 -8.75
C TYR A 390 0.52 11.33 -9.09
N VAL A 391 -0.05 11.29 -10.29
CA VAL A 391 -1.01 10.27 -10.74
C VAL A 391 -0.56 9.72 -12.08
N TYR A 392 0.05 8.54 -12.05
CA TYR A 392 0.65 7.96 -13.24
C TYR A 392 -0.30 7.01 -14.00
N GLY A 393 -1.50 6.77 -13.48
CA GLY A 393 -2.51 5.99 -14.18
C GLY A 393 -3.81 5.83 -13.40
N TYR A 394 -4.84 5.42 -14.12
CA TYR A 394 -6.16 5.13 -13.57
C TYR A 394 -6.63 3.72 -13.95
N VAL A 395 -7.43 3.12 -13.07
CA VAL A 395 -8.27 1.96 -13.37
C VAL A 395 -9.70 2.33 -13.01
N TYR A 396 -10.61 2.29 -13.97
CA TYR A 396 -11.97 2.75 -13.81
C TYR A 396 -12.96 1.82 -14.48
N GLY A 397 -14.23 1.89 -14.08
CA GLY A 397 -15.24 0.99 -14.60
C GLY A 397 -16.54 1.02 -13.80
N ARG A 398 -17.30 -0.07 -13.90
CA ARG A 398 -18.58 -0.25 -13.23
C ARG A 398 -18.77 -1.67 -12.72
N ILE A 399 -19.20 -1.83 -11.47
CA ILE A 399 -19.48 -3.15 -10.87
C ILE A 399 -20.92 -3.62 -11.05
#